data_AF-A0A926NET9-F1
#
_entry.id   AF-A0A926NET9-F1
#
_cell.length_a   1.000
_cell.length_b   1.000
_cell.length_c   1.000
_cell.angle_alpha   90.00
_cell.angle_beta   90.00
_cell.angle_gamma   90.00
#
_symmetry.space_group_name_H-M   'P 1'
#
loop_
_entity.id
_entity.type
_entity.pdbx_description
1 polymer ?
#
loop_
_entity_poly.entity_id
_entity_poly.type
_entity_poly.pdbx_seq_one_letter_code
_entity_poly.pdbx_strand_id
1 'polypeptide(L)' 'MLTLKTYALLIRKWMDDLQTGAYEGSSEYFTNYDLKQQEYTNNMNKLYKRLQREYNFTKEKFYALQDQAVMF' A
#
# COMPACT_ATOMS: atom_id res chain seq x y z
N MET A 1 4.97 -2.27 19.47
CA MET A 1 4.43 -1.09 18.74
C MET A 1 5.18 -1.00 17.42
N LEU A 2 4.50 -1.04 16.27
CA LEU A 2 5.19 -0.92 14.97
C LEU A 2 5.63 0.53 14.76
N THR A 3 6.78 0.74 14.14
CA THR A 3 7.32 2.10 13.88
C THR A 3 6.78 2.66 12.56
N LEU A 4 6.82 3.98 12.37
CA LEU A 4 6.49 4.62 11.09
C LEU A 4 7.30 4.05 9.93
N LYS A 5 8.58 3.73 10.16
CA LYS A 5 9.43 3.04 9.18
C LYS A 5 8.88 1.67 8.79
N THR A 6 8.36 0.90 9.75
CA THR A 6 7.75 -0.40 9.46
C THR A 6 6.48 -0.26 8.62
N TYR A 7 5.68 0.78 8.86
CA TYR A 7 4.51 1.07 8.04
C TYR A 7 4.88 1.53 6.62
N ALA A 8 5.95 2.33 6.46
CA ALA A 8 6.47 2.70 5.15
C ALA A 8 6.96 1.47 4.35
N LEU A 9 7.67 0.54 5.00
CA LEU A 9 8.11 -0.71 4.36
C LEU A 9 6.93 -1.61 3.95
N LEU A 10 5.86 -1.65 4.74
CA LEU A 10 4.63 -2.37 4.37
C LEU A 10 3.95 -1.75 3.16
N ILE A 11 3.85 -0.43 3.12
CA ILE A 11 3.33 0.29 1.95
C ILE A 11 4.17 -0.04 0.71
N ARG A 12 5.50 0.04 0.83
CA ARG A 12 6.41 -0.25 -0.28
C ARG A 12 6.20 -1.66 -0.83
N LYS A 13 6.13 -2.67 0.05
CA LYS A 13 5.82 -4.05 -0.33
C LYS A 13 4.52 -4.14 -1.14
N TRP A 14 3.44 -3.50 -0.68
CA TRP A 14 2.16 -3.57 -1.39
C TRP A 14 2.18 -2.82 -2.73
N MET A 15 2.99 -1.77 -2.85
CA MET A 15 3.22 -1.10 -4.14
C MET A 15 3.99 -2.01 -5.10
N ASP A 16 5.03 -2.70 -4.62
CA ASP A 16 5.80 -3.64 -5.43
C ASP A 16 4.96 -4.87 -5.84
N ASP A 17 4.12 -5.39 -4.94
CA ASP A 17 3.18 -6.49 -5.23
C ASP A 17 2.20 -6.09 -6.35
N LEU A 18 1.69 -4.86 -6.32
CA LEU A 18 0.79 -4.31 -7.35
C LEU A 18 1.52 -4.14 -8.69
N GLN A 19 2.75 -3.62 -8.67
CA GLN A 19 3.57 -3.45 -9.86
C GLN A 19 3.97 -4.79 -10.48
N THR A 20 4.30 -5.81 -9.67
CA THR A 20 4.66 -7.14 -10.16
C THR A 20 3.49 -7.78 -10.93
N GLY A 21 2.26 -7.61 -10.44
CA GLY A 21 1.05 -8.03 -11.17
C GLY A 21 0.86 -7.33 -12.51
N ALA A 22 1.47 -6.15 -12.72
CA ALA A 22 1.44 -5.42 -13.99
C ALA A 22 2.47 -5.91 -15.04
N TYR A 23 3.35 -6.86 -14.69
CA TYR A 23 4.34 -7.42 -15.63
C TYR A 23 4.05 -8.88 -16.05
N GLU A 24 3.07 -9.56 -15.46
CA GLU A 24 2.70 -10.93 -15.82
C GLU A 24 1.89 -10.97 -17.13
N GLY A 25 2.56 -10.91 -18.28
CA GLY A 25 1.97 -10.78 -19.63
C GLY A 25 1.16 -11.98 -20.16
N SER A 26 0.38 -12.68 -19.34
CA SER A 26 -0.54 -13.74 -19.77
C SER A 26 -1.99 -13.25 -19.89
N SER A 27 -2.90 -13.99 -20.53
CA SER A 27 -4.31 -13.58 -20.63
C SER A 27 -5.04 -13.48 -19.28
N GLU A 28 -4.49 -14.04 -18.20
CA GLU A 28 -4.97 -13.89 -16.82
C GLU A 28 -4.59 -12.54 -16.19
N TYR A 29 -3.82 -11.72 -16.92
CA TYR A 29 -3.31 -10.41 -16.50
C TYR A 29 -4.37 -9.47 -15.94
N PHE A 30 -5.47 -9.26 -16.66
CA PHE A 30 -6.49 -8.30 -16.24
C PHE A 30 -7.16 -8.71 -14.93
N THR A 31 -7.45 -10.01 -14.78
CA THR A 31 -8.05 -10.55 -13.55
C THR A 31 -7.08 -10.50 -12.37
N ASN A 32 -5.81 -10.86 -12.58
CA ASN A 32 -4.81 -10.82 -11.52
C ASN A 32 -4.48 -9.38 -11.10
N TYR A 33 -4.38 -8.46 -12.05
CA TYR A 33 -4.14 -7.04 -11.77
C TYR A 33 -5.31 -6.42 -10.97
N ASP A 34 -6.56 -6.67 -11.36
CA ASP A 34 -7.74 -6.14 -10.65
C ASP A 34 -7.80 -6.66 -9.20
N LEU A 35 -7.51 -7.95 -9.01
CA LEU A 35 -7.42 -8.55 -7.67
C LEU A 35 -6.31 -7.89 -6.84
N LYS A 36 -5.13 -7.68 -7.42
CA LYS A 36 -4.00 -7.01 -6.75
C LYS A 36 -4.31 -5.56 -6.43
N GLN A 37 -5.00 -4.84 -7.31
CA GLN A 37 -5.44 -3.47 -7.08
C GLN A 37 -6.46 -3.39 -5.94
N GLN A 38 -7.39 -4.35 -5.87
CA GLN A 38 -8.37 -4.44 -4.78
C GLN A 38 -7.69 -4.77 -3.45
N GLU A 39 -6.74 -5.72 -3.43
CA GLU A 39 -5.92 -6.06 -2.26
C GLU A 39 -5.14 -4.84 -1.76
N TYR A 40 -4.44 -4.13 -2.65
CA TYR A 40 -3.72 -2.90 -2.34
C TYR A 40 -4.63 -1.85 -1.71
N THR A 41 -5.78 -1.57 -2.33
CA THR A 41 -6.75 -0.59 -1.85
C THR A 41 -7.28 -0.95 -0.46
N ASN A 42 -7.61 -2.22 -0.24
CA ASN A 42 -8.07 -2.72 1.05
C ASN A 42 -7.01 -2.61 2.14
N ASN A 43 -5.76 -2.95 1.81
CA ASN A 43 -4.64 -2.87 2.74
C ASN A 43 -4.34 -1.41 3.12
N MET A 44 -4.32 -0.50 2.15
CA MET A 44 -4.13 0.94 2.39
C MET A 44 -5.25 1.53 3.25
N ASN A 45 -6.51 1.18 2.98
CA ASN A 45 -7.64 1.64 3.78
C ASN A 45 -7.59 1.12 5.22
N LYS A 46 -7.23 -0.15 5.42
CA LYS A 46 -7.06 -0.74 6.76
C LYS A 46 -5.93 -0.04 7.51
N LEU A 47 -4.79 0.18 6.85
CA LEU A 47 -3.65 0.86 7.44
C LEU A 47 -3.99 2.30 7.82
N TYR A 48 -4.62 3.06 6.92
CA TYR A 48 -5.03 4.43 7.21
C TYR A 48 -5.95 4.50 8.43
N LYS A 49 -7.00 3.67 8.49
CA LYS A 49 -7.92 3.63 9.64
C LYS A 49 -7.20 3.29 10.95
N ARG A 50 -6.21 2.40 10.90
CA ARG A 50 -5.38 2.06 12.06
C ARG A 50 -4.53 3.25 12.50
N LEU A 51 -3.81 3.87 11.57
CA LEU A 51 -2.94 5.02 11.87
C LEU A 51 -3.74 6.24 12.34
N GLN A 52 -4.94 6.43 11.79
CA GLN A 52 -5.87 7.46 12.23
C GLN A 52 -6.26 7.23 13.70
N ARG A 53 -6.59 5.99 14.08
CA ARG A 53 -7.00 5.65 15.45
C ARG A 53 -5.85 5.70 16.46
N GLU A 54 -4.67 5.17 16.09
CA GLU A 54 -3.54 5.03 17.01
C GLU A 54 -2.67 6.30 17.10
N TYR A 55 -2.59 7.10 16.03
CA TYR A 55 -1.64 8.22 15.91
C TYR A 55 -2.26 9.51 15.38
N ASN A 56 -3.60 9.60 15.27
CA ASN A 56 -4.30 10.76 14.71
C ASN A 56 -3.77 11.19 13.32
N PHE A 57 -3.46 10.21 12.47
CA PHE A 57 -3.06 10.49 11.09
C PHE A 57 -4.18 11.19 10.32
N THR A 58 -3.84 12.29 9.66
CA THR A 58 -4.67 12.93 8.63
C THR A 58 -4.40 12.26 7.28
N LYS A 59 -5.27 12.49 6.28
CA LYS A 59 -5.02 12.02 4.90
C LYS A 59 -3.69 12.54 4.35
N GLU A 60 -3.36 13.80 4.62
CA GLU A 60 -2.09 14.42 4.20
C GLU A 60 -0.87 13.71 4.80
N LYS A 61 -0.88 13.44 6.12
CA LYS A 61 0.19 12.67 6.77
C LYS A 61 0.31 11.26 6.22
N PHE A 62 -0.83 10.66 5.86
CA PHE A 62 -0.84 9.34 5.25
C PHE A 62 -0.26 9.36 3.83
N TYR A 63 -0.58 10.35 3.01
CA TYR A 63 0.04 10.51 1.69
C TYR A 63 1.54 10.77 1.80
N ALA A 64 1.98 11.62 2.73
CA ALA A 64 3.41 11.84 2.96
C ALA A 64 4.15 10.54 3.37
N LEU A 65 3.48 9.65 4.12
CA LEU A 65 4.03 8.33 4.45
C LEU A 65 4.10 7.41 3.23
N GLN A 66 3.13 7.50 2.30
CA GLN A 66 3.19 6.79 1.03
C GLN A 66 4.33 7.30 0.16
N ASP A 67 4.51 8.63 0.07
CA ASP A 67 5.62 9.22 -0.69
C ASP A 67 6.97 8.80 -0.13
N GLN A 68 7.10 8.77 1.21
CA GLN A 68 8.29 8.24 1.87
C GLN A 68 8.51 6.75 1.57
N ALA A 69 7.45 5.96 1.44
CA ALA A 69 7.55 4.55 1.10
C ALA A 69 8.19 4.34 -0.29
N VAL A 70 7.93 5.23 -1.26
CA VAL A 70 8.51 5.19 -2.61
C VAL A 70 10.01 5.52 -2.62
N MET A 71 10.49 6.25 -1.61
CA MET A 71 11.90 6.64 -1.48
C MET A 71 12.81 5.53 -0.90
N PHE A 72 12.23 4.44 -0.41
CA PHE A 72 12.97 3.22 -0.03
C PHE A 72 13.13 2.29 -1.22
#